data_AF-A0A924YL16-F1
#
_entry.id   AF-A0A924YL16-F1
#
_cell.length_a   1.000
_cell.length_b   1.000
_cell.length_c   1.000
_cell.angle_alpha   90.00
_cell.angle_beta   90.00
_cell.angle_gamma   90.00
#
_symmetry.space_group_name_H-M   'P 1'
#
loop_
_entity.id
_entity.type
_entity.pdbx_description
1 polymer ?
#
loop_
_entity_poly.entity_id
_entity_poly.type
_entity_poly.pdbx_seq_one_letter_code
_entity_poly.pdbx_strand_id
1 'polypeptide(L)'
;MAVSYDSGAYVIDAADGKLRFALAAGYPRMLWGPDDRRLLVLGVRELSVYAGDDGTYQTGFAVEANSRAIHFLDHDTALCGTRDGFVYRLDFATGKHEVVTKGLGNIIEISPDGQQLAVDHGGLSIHSLDGQLLTSFLSLGDPLQPLIISADGHFWSNDQSQGPFWATKGSVPNTLVYVVQTASGQQTLTPVEFANRYGWQNDPSQVRLK
;
A
#
# COMPACT_ATOMS: atom_id res chain seq x y z
N MET A 1 6.80 -19.72 -16.30
CA MET A 1 5.48 -19.09 -16.03
C MET A 1 4.76 -19.89 -14.96
N ALA A 2 4.15 -19.25 -13.96
CA ALA A 2 3.36 -19.94 -12.94
C ALA A 2 1.88 -19.58 -13.08
N VAL A 3 0.99 -20.56 -12.94
CA VAL A 3 -0.47 -20.41 -13.06
C VAL A 3 -1.14 -21.09 -11.88
N SER A 4 -2.14 -20.47 -11.27
CA SER A 4 -2.91 -21.05 -10.16
C SER A 4 -4.34 -21.35 -10.61
N TYR A 5 -4.87 -22.48 -10.14
CA TYR A 5 -6.27 -22.90 -10.24
C TYR A 5 -6.77 -23.34 -8.86
N ASP A 6 -8.08 -23.50 -8.69
CA ASP A 6 -8.78 -23.75 -7.41
C ASP A 6 -8.17 -24.84 -6.49
N SER A 7 -7.35 -25.75 -7.02
CA SER A 7 -6.74 -26.86 -6.29
C SER A 7 -5.21 -26.87 -6.27
N GLY A 8 -4.53 -25.92 -6.92
CA GLY A 8 -3.08 -25.99 -7.05
C GLY A 8 -2.42 -24.84 -7.81
N ALA A 9 -1.09 -24.83 -7.74
CA ALA A 9 -0.22 -24.02 -8.57
C ALA A 9 0.58 -24.91 -9.53
N TYR A 10 0.71 -24.48 -10.77
CA TYR A 10 1.43 -25.17 -11.83
C TYR A 10 2.52 -24.26 -12.38
N VAL A 11 3.74 -24.76 -12.43
CA VAL A 11 4.87 -24.06 -13.03
C VAL A 11 5.19 -24.70 -14.36
N ILE A 12 5.14 -23.90 -15.42
CA ILE A 12 5.29 -24.33 -16.81
C ILE A 12 6.48 -23.58 -17.42
N ASP A 13 7.28 -24.29 -18.19
CA ASP A 13 8.33 -23.70 -19.01
C ASP A 13 7.70 -22.86 -20.12
N ALA A 14 8.08 -21.58 -20.22
CA ALA A 14 7.46 -20.67 -21.18
C ALA A 14 7.94 -20.93 -22.62
N ALA A 15 9.10 -21.55 -22.81
CA ALA A 15 9.68 -21.79 -24.13
C ALA A 15 9.00 -22.95 -24.85
N ASP A 16 8.65 -24.02 -24.12
CA ASP A 16 8.09 -25.23 -24.72
C ASP A 16 6.72 -25.66 -24.16
N GLY A 17 6.20 -24.94 -23.15
CA GLY A 17 4.90 -25.20 -22.55
C GLY A 17 4.86 -26.45 -21.67
N LYS A 18 5.99 -27.08 -21.34
CA LYS A 18 6.01 -28.27 -20.49
C LYS A 18 5.86 -27.92 -19.02
N LEU A 19 5.10 -28.74 -18.31
CA LEU A 19 5.02 -28.68 -16.85
C LEU A 19 6.41 -28.98 -16.26
N ARG A 20 6.91 -28.06 -15.43
CA ARG A 20 8.11 -28.26 -14.60
C ARG A 20 7.75 -28.97 -13.30
N PHE A 21 6.80 -28.40 -12.56
CA PHE A 21 6.28 -28.98 -11.32
C PHE A 21 4.90 -28.42 -10.96
N ALA A 22 4.23 -29.06 -10.01
CA ALA A 22 2.95 -28.62 -9.47
C ALA A 22 3.00 -28.62 -7.93
N LEU A 23 2.33 -27.65 -7.33
CA LEU A 23 2.24 -27.47 -5.88
C LEU A 23 0.77 -27.62 -5.46
N ALA A 24 0.53 -28.38 -4.39
CA ALA A 24 -0.75 -28.43 -3.72
C ALA A 24 -0.91 -27.20 -2.83
N ALA A 25 -1.08 -26.04 -3.45
CA ALA A 25 -1.30 -24.75 -2.80
C ALA A 25 -2.67 -24.23 -3.27
N GLY A 26 -3.55 -23.83 -2.35
CA GLY A 26 -4.97 -23.48 -2.62
C GLY A 26 -5.19 -22.34 -3.62
N TYR A 27 -5.64 -21.16 -3.16
CA TYR A 27 -5.70 -19.94 -3.98
C TYR A 27 -4.48 -19.04 -3.72
N PRO A 28 -3.24 -19.46 -4.02
CA PRO A 28 -2.10 -18.64 -3.71
C PRO A 28 -1.98 -17.50 -4.72
N ARG A 29 -1.66 -16.30 -4.22
CA ARG A 29 -0.84 -15.42 -5.05
C ARG A 29 0.54 -16.04 -5.12
N MET A 30 1.19 -15.90 -6.26
CA MET A 30 2.53 -16.40 -6.47
C MET A 30 3.43 -15.28 -6.97
N LEU A 31 4.67 -15.30 -6.51
CA LEU A 31 5.68 -14.34 -6.94
C LEU A 31 7.01 -15.05 -7.14
N TRP A 32 7.60 -14.88 -8.31
CA TRP A 32 8.96 -15.34 -8.58
C TRP A 32 9.97 -14.37 -7.97
N GLY A 33 11.02 -14.92 -7.35
CA GLY A 33 12.20 -14.17 -6.97
C GLY A 33 12.92 -13.60 -8.19
N PRO A 34 13.66 -12.49 -8.04
CA PRO A 34 14.32 -11.81 -9.16
C PRO A 34 15.43 -12.63 -9.84
N ASP A 35 15.86 -13.73 -9.22
CA ASP A 35 16.86 -14.67 -9.75
C ASP A 35 16.28 -16.01 -10.22
N ASP A 36 14.95 -16.14 -10.24
CA ASP A 36 14.22 -17.38 -10.53
C ASP A 36 14.55 -18.55 -9.59
N ARG A 37 15.29 -18.33 -8.48
CA ARG A 37 15.70 -19.42 -7.57
C ARG A 37 14.60 -19.78 -6.58
N ARG A 38 13.63 -18.89 -6.39
CA ARG A 38 12.57 -19.01 -5.39
C ARG A 38 11.22 -18.66 -6.00
N LEU A 39 10.22 -19.42 -5.60
CA LEU A 39 8.81 -19.13 -5.83
C LEU A 39 8.15 -18.91 -4.46
N LEU A 40 7.64 -17.70 -4.23
CA LEU A 40 6.85 -17.39 -3.05
C LEU A 40 5.38 -17.72 -3.33
N VAL A 41 4.75 -18.37 -2.37
CA VAL A 41 3.35 -18.78 -2.40
C VAL A 41 2.68 -18.15 -1.18
N LEU A 42 1.79 -17.19 -1.44
CA LEU A 42 1.15 -16.39 -0.41
C LEU A 42 -0.14 -17.07 0.05
N GLY A 43 -0.15 -17.52 1.30
CA GLY A 43 -1.33 -18.03 1.98
C GLY A 43 -2.02 -16.98 2.87
N VAL A 44 -3.02 -17.44 3.61
CA VAL A 44 -3.81 -16.57 4.51
C VAL A 44 -3.05 -16.22 5.79
N ARG A 45 -2.20 -17.11 6.30
CA ARG A 45 -1.41 -16.91 7.53
C ARG A 45 0.01 -17.45 7.43
N GLU A 46 0.40 -17.81 6.22
CA GLU A 46 1.73 -18.34 5.93
C GLU A 46 2.14 -17.85 4.55
N LEU A 47 3.41 -17.50 4.43
CA LEU A 47 4.10 -17.33 3.17
C LEU A 47 5.08 -18.49 3.05
N SER A 48 4.87 -19.36 2.06
CA SER A 48 5.74 -20.50 1.82
C SER A 48 6.71 -20.19 0.68
N VAL A 49 7.95 -20.68 0.82
CA VAL A 49 9.03 -20.50 -0.15
C VAL A 49 9.36 -21.86 -0.75
N TYR A 50 9.34 -21.92 -2.08
CA TYR A 50 9.69 -23.11 -2.85
C TYR A 50 10.90 -22.84 -3.73
N ALA A 51 11.70 -23.87 -3.97
CA ALA A 51 12.79 -23.83 -4.93
C ALA A 51 12.22 -23.65 -6.34
N GLY A 52 12.84 -22.76 -7.12
CA GLY A 52 12.33 -22.36 -8.43
C GLY A 52 12.57 -23.37 -9.56
N ASP A 53 13.53 -24.27 -9.35
CA ASP A 53 13.93 -25.33 -10.27
C ASP A 53 12.97 -26.53 -10.23
N ASP A 54 12.64 -27.01 -9.04
CA ASP A 54 11.89 -28.26 -8.85
C ASP A 54 10.64 -28.14 -7.97
N GLY A 55 10.39 -26.97 -7.39
CA GLY A 55 9.23 -26.74 -6.52
C GLY A 55 9.37 -27.36 -5.13
N THR A 56 10.57 -27.74 -4.70
CA THR A 56 10.80 -28.28 -3.36
C THR A 56 10.58 -27.19 -2.31
N TYR A 57 9.82 -27.51 -1.26
CA TYR A 57 9.63 -26.58 -0.13
C TYR A 57 10.96 -26.27 0.57
N GLN A 58 11.26 -24.98 0.76
CA GLN A 58 12.48 -24.51 1.41
C GLN A 58 12.20 -24.02 2.83
N THR A 59 11.24 -23.11 3.00
CA THR A 59 10.89 -22.51 4.29
C THR A 59 9.50 -21.90 4.26
N GLY A 60 8.99 -21.47 5.43
CA GLY A 60 7.72 -20.79 5.57
C GLY A 60 7.78 -19.73 6.67
N PHE A 61 7.06 -18.63 6.46
CA PHE A 61 6.94 -17.56 7.43
C PHE A 61 5.49 -17.47 7.89
N ALA A 62 5.27 -17.71 9.19
CA ALA A 62 3.99 -17.40 9.79
C ALA A 62 3.76 -15.89 9.74
N VAL A 63 2.56 -15.48 9.33
CA VAL A 63 2.12 -14.09 9.36
C VAL A 63 0.75 -14.01 10.01
N GLU A 64 0.49 -12.92 10.72
CA GLU A 64 -0.73 -12.77 11.54
C GLU A 64 -2.01 -12.66 10.68
N ALA A 65 -1.87 -12.17 9.44
CA ALA A 65 -2.99 -12.00 8.52
C ALA A 65 -2.59 -12.25 7.06
N ASN A 66 -3.61 -12.19 6.19
CA ASN A 66 -3.48 -12.44 4.76
C ASN A 66 -2.44 -11.51 4.13
N SER A 67 -1.43 -12.11 3.51
CA SER A 67 -0.38 -11.39 2.78
C SER A 67 -0.95 -10.83 1.48
N ARG A 68 -0.77 -9.53 1.26
CA ARG A 68 -1.38 -8.78 0.14
C ARG A 68 -0.34 -8.20 -0.80
N ALA A 69 0.73 -7.65 -0.23
CA ALA A 69 1.83 -7.03 -0.94
C ALA A 69 3.13 -7.74 -0.60
N ILE A 70 3.94 -8.04 -1.61
CA ILE A 70 5.30 -8.53 -1.42
C ILE A 70 6.23 -7.79 -2.35
N HIS A 71 7.38 -7.41 -1.82
CA HIS A 71 8.44 -6.78 -2.59
C HIS A 71 9.80 -7.34 -2.17
N PHE A 72 10.57 -7.84 -3.13
CA PHE A 72 11.95 -8.25 -2.90
C PHE A 72 12.84 -7.03 -2.75
N LEU A 73 13.57 -6.95 -1.65
CA LEU A 73 14.62 -5.93 -1.46
C LEU A 73 15.92 -6.36 -2.14
N ASP A 74 16.18 -7.66 -2.11
CA ASP A 74 17.31 -8.31 -2.75
C ASP A 74 16.99 -9.82 -2.96
N HIS A 75 18.00 -10.64 -3.23
CA HIS A 75 17.82 -12.08 -3.44
C HIS A 75 17.40 -12.83 -2.18
N ASP A 76 17.81 -12.38 -1.00
CA ASP A 76 17.65 -13.05 0.29
C ASP A 76 16.65 -12.38 1.24
N THR A 77 16.16 -11.19 0.88
CA THR A 77 15.28 -10.39 1.72
C THR A 77 14.06 -9.89 0.96
N ALA A 78 12.90 -9.93 1.60
CA ALA A 78 11.67 -9.32 1.09
C ALA A 78 10.90 -8.59 2.19
N LEU A 79 10.07 -7.63 1.76
CA LEU A 79 9.00 -7.06 2.56
C LEU A 79 7.68 -7.77 2.24
N CYS A 80 6.89 -8.03 3.27
CA CYS A 80 5.56 -8.62 3.16
C CYS A 80 4.55 -7.77 3.94
N GLY A 81 3.65 -7.11 3.21
CA GLY A 81 2.55 -6.34 3.77
C GLY A 81 1.29 -7.19 3.93
N THR A 82 0.63 -7.07 5.08
CA THR A 82 -0.55 -7.86 5.45
C THR A 82 -1.80 -7.01 5.65
N ARG A 83 -2.97 -7.67 5.64
CA ARG A 83 -4.28 -7.01 5.76
C ARG A 83 -4.52 -6.34 7.13
N ASP A 84 -3.87 -6.81 8.17
CA ASP A 84 -3.91 -6.22 9.53
C ASP A 84 -2.94 -5.04 9.71
N GLY A 85 -2.25 -4.63 8.63
CA GLY A 85 -1.41 -3.44 8.61
C GLY A 85 -0.04 -3.60 9.21
N PHE A 86 0.46 -4.83 9.16
CA PHE A 86 1.82 -5.15 9.53
C PHE A 86 2.65 -5.26 8.25
N VAL A 87 3.90 -4.84 8.35
CA VAL A 87 4.91 -5.12 7.33
C VAL A 87 6.00 -5.93 7.98
N TYR A 88 6.24 -7.10 7.42
CA TYR A 88 7.28 -8.02 7.85
C TYR A 88 8.48 -7.88 6.92
N ARG A 89 9.68 -7.85 7.48
CA ARG A 89 10.91 -8.14 6.74
C ARG A 89 11.23 -9.61 6.91
N LEU A 90 11.39 -10.30 5.78
CA LEU A 90 11.63 -11.74 5.71
C LEU A 90 13.07 -11.98 5.29
N ASP A 91 13.77 -12.84 6.02
CA ASP A 91 15.12 -13.31 5.70
C ASP A 91 15.02 -14.78 5.26
N PHE A 92 15.26 -15.02 3.98
CA PHE A 92 15.14 -16.35 3.38
C PHE A 92 16.29 -17.29 3.74
N ALA A 93 17.47 -16.76 4.09
CA ALA A 93 18.62 -17.57 4.46
C ALA A 93 18.44 -18.20 5.85
N THR A 94 17.85 -17.45 6.77
CA THR A 94 17.65 -17.86 8.17
C THR A 94 16.25 -18.42 8.42
N GLY A 95 15.29 -18.15 7.53
CA GLY A 95 13.88 -18.50 7.73
C GLY A 95 13.21 -17.69 8.84
N LYS A 96 13.75 -16.50 9.17
CA LYS A 96 13.22 -15.62 10.21
C LYS A 96 12.57 -14.38 9.62
N HIS A 97 11.65 -13.80 10.37
CA HIS A 97 11.07 -12.50 10.05
C HIS A 97 11.11 -11.55 11.25
N GLU A 98 10.97 -10.27 10.98
CA GLU A 98 10.71 -9.23 11.97
C GLU A 98 9.61 -8.29 11.47
N VAL A 99 8.87 -7.67 12.40
CA VAL A 99 7.90 -6.64 12.07
C VAL A 99 8.63 -5.30 11.98
N VAL A 100 8.63 -4.68 10.80
CA VAL A 100 9.27 -3.37 10.56
C VAL A 100 8.27 -2.22 10.62
N THR A 101 6.98 -2.51 10.41
CA THR A 101 5.88 -1.53 10.49
C THR A 101 4.66 -2.20 11.09
N LYS A 102 3.91 -1.48 11.92
CA LYS A 102 2.71 -2.01 12.59
C LYS A 102 1.60 -0.95 12.67
N GLY A 103 0.37 -1.43 12.81
CA GLY A 103 -0.78 -0.57 13.11
C GLY A 103 -1.20 0.32 11.95
N LEU A 104 -0.84 -0.03 10.72
CA LEU A 104 -1.39 0.59 9.53
C LEU A 104 -2.74 -0.06 9.16
N GLY A 105 -3.41 0.46 8.14
CA GLY A 105 -4.54 -0.22 7.51
C GLY A 105 -4.09 -1.39 6.64
N ASN A 106 -4.96 -1.87 5.75
CA ASN A 106 -4.64 -2.97 4.83
C ASN A 106 -3.50 -2.56 3.88
N ILE A 107 -2.32 -3.18 3.98
CA ILE A 107 -1.20 -2.90 3.06
C ILE A 107 -1.53 -3.55 1.71
N ILE A 108 -1.67 -2.74 0.67
CA ILE A 108 -2.08 -3.22 -0.66
C ILE A 108 -0.92 -3.30 -1.66
N GLU A 109 0.10 -2.46 -1.50
CA GLU A 109 1.28 -2.41 -2.38
C GLU A 109 2.49 -1.86 -1.59
N ILE A 110 3.69 -2.28 -1.98
CA ILE A 110 4.96 -1.74 -1.48
C ILE A 110 5.70 -1.16 -2.71
N SER A 111 6.26 0.05 -2.59
CA SER A 111 6.94 0.70 -3.71
C SER A 111 8.17 -0.10 -4.17
N PRO A 112 8.62 0.07 -5.43
CA PRO A 112 9.76 -0.67 -5.97
C PRO A 112 11.11 -0.43 -5.27
N ASP A 113 11.24 0.62 -4.48
CA ASP A 113 12.41 0.92 -3.64
C ASP A 113 12.24 0.43 -2.18
N GLY A 114 11.10 -0.19 -1.87
CA GLY A 114 10.74 -0.67 -0.54
C GLY A 114 10.53 0.43 0.50
N GLN A 115 10.49 1.72 0.12
CA GLN A 115 10.44 2.84 1.06
C GLN A 115 9.03 3.36 1.32
N GLN A 116 8.05 3.02 0.49
CA GLN A 116 6.69 3.51 0.58
C GLN A 116 5.69 2.35 0.56
N LEU A 117 4.56 2.57 1.23
CA LEU A 117 3.49 1.61 1.45
C LEU A 117 2.20 2.25 0.97
N ALA A 118 1.49 1.59 0.06
CA ALA A 118 0.11 1.93 -0.23
C ALA A 118 -0.81 1.20 0.76
N VAL A 119 -1.66 1.96 1.42
CA VAL A 119 -2.52 1.50 2.51
C VAL A 119 -3.97 1.82 2.19
N ASP A 120 -4.85 0.85 2.39
CA ASP A 120 -6.30 1.03 2.30
C ASP A 120 -6.92 0.96 3.70
N HIS A 121 -7.52 2.08 4.14
CA HIS A 121 -8.27 2.16 5.40
C HIS A 121 -9.51 3.05 5.26
N GLY A 122 -10.42 2.68 4.35
CA GLY A 122 -11.57 3.52 4.01
C GLY A 122 -11.22 4.68 3.07
N GLY A 123 -10.06 4.58 2.44
CA GLY A 123 -9.41 5.55 1.56
C GLY A 123 -7.99 5.05 1.26
N LEU A 124 -7.41 5.52 0.17
CA LEU A 124 -6.04 5.17 -0.22
C LEU A 124 -5.07 6.18 0.40
N SER A 125 -4.08 5.72 1.15
CA SER A 125 -2.97 6.56 1.63
C SER A 125 -1.63 5.95 1.28
N ILE A 126 -0.61 6.81 1.21
CA ILE A 126 0.78 6.41 1.05
C ILE A 126 1.50 6.76 2.33
N HIS A 127 2.19 5.77 2.88
CA HIS A 127 3.01 5.91 4.07
C HIS A 127 4.47 5.61 3.70
N SER A 128 5.42 6.14 4.43
CA SER A 128 6.79 5.62 4.43
C SER A 128 6.84 4.26 5.15
N LEU A 129 7.93 3.51 4.94
CA LEU A 129 8.13 2.21 5.59
C LEU A 129 8.14 2.31 7.13
N ASP A 130 8.59 3.42 7.71
CA ASP A 130 8.51 3.64 9.16
C ASP A 130 7.09 4.00 9.67
N GLY A 131 6.11 4.08 8.75
CA GLY A 131 4.69 4.26 9.04
C GLY A 131 4.19 5.70 8.98
N GLN A 132 5.05 6.68 8.69
CA GLN A 132 4.62 8.08 8.59
C GLN A 132 3.71 8.28 7.38
N LEU A 133 2.59 8.96 7.57
CA LEU A 133 1.72 9.35 6.45
C LEU A 133 2.48 10.34 5.56
N LEU A 134 2.50 10.09 4.25
CA LEU A 134 3.06 11.00 3.25
C LEU A 134 1.94 11.74 2.52
N THR A 135 0.92 11.01 2.07
CA THR A 135 -0.24 11.59 1.40
C THR A 135 -1.47 10.68 1.50
N SER A 136 -2.65 11.27 1.32
CA SER A 136 -3.94 10.58 1.21
C SER A 136 -4.63 10.93 -0.10
N PHE A 137 -5.34 9.95 -0.67
CA PHE A 137 -6.15 10.06 -1.88
C PHE A 137 -7.60 9.76 -1.52
N LEU A 138 -8.46 10.75 -1.75
CA LEU A 138 -9.90 10.67 -1.51
C LEU A 138 -10.64 10.88 -2.81
N SER A 139 -11.64 10.04 -3.06
CA SER A 139 -12.58 10.25 -4.17
C SER A 139 -13.80 10.98 -3.66
N LEU A 140 -14.01 12.21 -4.11
CA LEU A 140 -15.13 13.05 -3.68
C LEU A 140 -16.29 12.90 -4.67
N GLY A 141 -17.14 11.90 -4.45
CA GLY A 141 -18.45 11.78 -5.13
C GLY A 141 -18.42 11.66 -6.65
N ASP A 142 -19.58 11.91 -7.27
CA ASP A 142 -19.82 11.89 -8.73
C ASP A 142 -19.97 13.34 -9.25
N PRO A 143 -19.22 13.77 -10.29
CA PRO A 143 -18.15 13.03 -10.98
C PRO A 143 -16.95 12.78 -10.07
N LEU A 144 -16.21 11.69 -10.33
CA LEU A 144 -15.00 11.33 -9.59
C LEU A 144 -14.01 12.51 -9.54
N GLN A 145 -14.04 13.26 -8.45
CA GLN A 145 -13.10 14.35 -8.18
C GLN A 145 -12.03 13.84 -7.22
N PRO A 146 -10.78 13.63 -7.68
CA PRO A 146 -9.70 13.28 -6.79
C PRO A 146 -9.38 14.47 -5.90
N LEU A 147 -9.27 14.21 -4.60
CA LEU A 147 -8.64 15.07 -3.63
C LEU A 147 -7.40 14.38 -3.12
N ILE A 148 -6.26 15.02 -3.30
CA ILE A 148 -4.97 14.54 -2.79
C ILE A 148 -4.56 15.48 -1.65
N ILE A 149 -4.20 14.92 -0.50
CA ILE A 149 -3.86 15.66 0.71
C ILE A 149 -2.51 15.18 1.22
N SER A 150 -1.53 16.07 1.26
CA SER A 150 -0.23 15.83 1.89
C SER A 150 -0.33 15.74 3.42
N ALA A 151 0.70 15.17 4.05
CA ALA A 151 0.75 14.96 5.50
C ALA A 151 0.58 16.24 6.35
N ASP A 152 1.01 17.40 5.85
CA ASP A 152 0.89 18.71 6.51
C ASP A 152 -0.42 19.44 6.17
N GLY A 153 -1.31 18.80 5.40
CA GLY A 153 -2.64 19.29 5.10
C GLY A 153 -2.76 20.12 3.82
N HIS A 154 -1.67 20.33 3.05
CA HIS A 154 -1.83 20.91 1.72
C HIS A 154 -2.58 19.96 0.79
N PHE A 155 -3.39 20.50 -0.11
CA PHE A 155 -4.28 19.70 -0.94
C PHE A 155 -4.41 20.20 -2.39
N TRP A 156 -4.70 19.25 -3.28
CA TRP A 156 -4.93 19.47 -4.70
C TRP A 156 -6.18 18.72 -5.17
N SER A 157 -6.95 19.34 -6.07
CA SER A 157 -8.07 18.72 -6.78
C SER A 157 -8.15 19.21 -8.23
N ASN A 158 -8.90 18.48 -9.07
CA ASN A 158 -9.05 18.76 -10.50
C ASN A 158 -10.06 19.88 -10.85
N ASP A 159 -10.80 20.42 -9.87
CA ASP A 159 -11.68 21.57 -10.08
C ASP A 159 -10.86 22.87 -10.19
N GLN A 160 -10.21 23.05 -11.34
CA GLN A 160 -9.46 24.27 -11.69
C GLN A 160 -10.29 25.24 -12.53
N SER A 161 -11.58 24.97 -12.75
CA SER A 161 -12.44 25.86 -13.52
C SER A 161 -13.05 26.94 -12.63
N GLN A 162 -12.54 28.17 -12.78
CA GLN A 162 -13.13 29.48 -12.42
C GLN A 162 -12.70 30.09 -11.05
N GLY A 163 -11.63 30.91 -11.08
CA GLY A 163 -11.39 31.97 -10.08
C GLY A 163 -10.57 31.57 -8.83
N PRO A 164 -10.27 32.54 -7.94
CA PRO A 164 -9.56 32.23 -6.70
C PRO A 164 -10.35 31.19 -5.91
N PHE A 165 -9.63 30.18 -5.44
CA PHE A 165 -10.02 28.84 -4.98
C PHE A 165 -11.06 28.77 -3.83
N TRP A 166 -11.71 29.88 -3.46
CA TRP A 166 -12.60 30.02 -2.30
C TRP A 166 -14.07 30.36 -2.65
N ALA A 167 -14.43 30.57 -3.92
CA ALA A 167 -15.68 31.26 -4.27
C ALA A 167 -16.79 30.43 -4.96
N THR A 168 -16.57 29.16 -5.33
CA THR A 168 -17.58 28.41 -6.13
C THR A 168 -18.33 27.40 -5.27
N LYS A 169 -19.58 27.70 -4.92
CA LYS A 169 -20.51 26.81 -4.19
C LYS A 169 -20.62 25.47 -4.93
N GLY A 170 -20.15 24.37 -4.32
CA GLY A 170 -20.10 23.03 -4.91
C GLY A 170 -18.71 22.50 -5.27
N SER A 171 -17.66 23.32 -5.17
CA SER A 171 -16.26 22.90 -5.33
C SER A 171 -15.71 22.19 -4.08
N VAL A 172 -14.72 21.32 -4.25
CA VAL A 172 -14.00 20.56 -3.19
C VAL A 172 -13.65 21.38 -1.91
N PRO A 173 -13.25 22.66 -2.00
CA PRO A 173 -13.00 23.49 -0.81
C PRO A 173 -14.21 23.68 0.13
N ASN A 174 -15.44 23.53 -0.37
CA ASN A 174 -16.66 23.70 0.43
C ASN A 174 -17.10 22.45 1.19
N THR A 175 -16.51 21.28 0.89
CA THR A 175 -16.75 20.04 1.64
C THR A 175 -15.64 19.74 2.65
N LEU A 176 -14.49 20.41 2.51
CA LEU A 176 -13.39 20.31 3.45
C LEU A 176 -13.65 21.11 4.72
N VAL A 177 -13.38 20.49 5.86
CA VAL A 177 -13.38 21.14 7.17
C VAL A 177 -12.08 20.82 7.90
N TYR A 178 -11.49 21.85 8.49
CA TYR A 178 -10.41 21.72 9.46
C TYR A 178 -11.02 21.48 10.83
N VAL A 179 -10.62 20.41 11.50
CA VAL A 179 -10.98 20.16 12.89
C VAL A 179 -9.84 20.65 13.77
N VAL A 180 -10.10 21.69 14.57
CA VAL A 180 -9.13 22.26 15.50
C VAL A 180 -9.47 21.84 16.91
N GLN A 181 -8.51 21.21 17.59
CA GLN A 181 -8.62 20.93 19.01
C GLN A 181 -8.27 22.20 19.82
N THR A 182 -9.19 22.60 20.69
CA THR A 182 -9.03 23.74 21.61
C THR A 182 -9.17 23.28 23.06
N ALA A 183 -8.84 24.14 24.01
CA ALA A 183 -9.10 23.89 25.43
C ALA A 183 -10.59 23.66 25.75
N SER A 184 -11.49 24.24 24.94
CA SER A 184 -12.94 24.07 25.05
C SER A 184 -13.51 22.89 24.26
N GLY A 185 -12.67 22.10 23.58
CA GLY A 185 -13.08 20.98 22.71
C GLY A 185 -12.76 21.20 21.24
N GLN A 186 -13.39 20.44 20.36
CA GLN A 186 -13.16 20.52 18.91
C GLN A 186 -14.02 21.60 18.26
N GLN A 187 -13.44 22.32 17.29
CA GLN A 187 -14.13 23.27 16.44
C GLN A 187 -13.88 22.89 14.98
N THR A 188 -14.89 23.04 14.13
CA THR A 188 -14.74 22.91 12.68
C THR A 188 -14.61 24.28 12.04
N LEU A 189 -13.70 24.41 11.08
CA LEU A 189 -13.48 25.62 10.30
C LEU A 189 -13.44 25.27 8.81
N THR A 190 -14.00 26.12 7.97
CA THR A 190 -13.74 26.07 6.53
C THR A 190 -12.25 26.40 6.26
N PRO A 191 -11.71 26.04 5.08
CA PRO A 191 -10.34 26.41 4.72
C PRO A 191 -10.08 27.92 4.80
N VAL A 192 -11.07 28.75 4.43
CA VAL A 192 -10.98 30.21 4.51
C VAL A 192 -10.92 30.69 5.96
N GLU A 193 -11.77 30.16 6.84
CA GLU A 193 -11.75 30.51 8.26
C GLU A 193 -10.46 30.07 8.93
N PHE A 194 -9.96 28.87 8.60
CA PHE A 194 -8.69 28.37 9.10
C PHE A 194 -7.52 29.26 8.64
N ALA A 195 -7.48 29.60 7.35
CA ALA A 195 -6.47 30.46 6.77
C ALA A 195 -6.46 31.85 7.41
N ASN A 196 -7.63 32.49 7.52
CA ASN A 196 -7.75 33.81 8.14
C ASN A 196 -7.37 33.80 9.63
N ARG A 197 -7.68 32.71 10.35
CA ARG A 197 -7.43 32.61 11.78
C ARG A 197 -5.98 32.28 12.13
N TYR A 198 -5.34 31.41 11.35
CA TYR A 198 -4.00 30.89 11.67
C TYR A 198 -2.91 31.33 10.70
N GLY A 199 -3.25 32.13 9.68
CA GLY A 199 -2.31 32.53 8.64
C GLY A 199 -1.82 31.38 7.76
N TRP A 200 -2.51 30.24 7.79
CA TRP A 200 -2.16 29.07 7.01
C TRP A 200 -2.68 29.21 5.57
N GLN A 201 -1.86 28.90 4.58
CA GLN A 201 -2.24 28.99 3.17
C GLN A 201 -2.02 27.66 2.49
N ASN A 202 -3.01 27.20 1.73
CA ASN A 202 -2.85 26.01 0.90
C ASN A 202 -1.81 26.26 -0.21
N ASP A 203 -0.81 25.39 -0.32
CA ASP A 203 0.17 25.36 -1.39
C ASP A 203 0.10 24.00 -2.11
N PRO A 204 -0.63 23.91 -3.23
CA PRO A 204 -0.78 22.67 -3.98
C PRO A 204 0.52 22.05 -4.48
N SER A 205 1.63 22.82 -4.53
CA SER A 205 2.92 22.28 -4.94
C SER A 205 3.54 21.34 -3.90
N GLN A 206 3.09 21.42 -2.65
CA GLN A 206 3.54 20.58 -1.54
C GLN A 206 2.82 19.22 -1.49
N VAL A 207 1.78 19.03 -2.30
CA VAL A 207 1.02 17.77 -2.40
C VAL A 207 1.81 16.65 -3.10
N ARG A 208 2.97 16.98 -3.67
CA ARG A 208 3.77 16.05 -4.45
C ARG A 208 4.52 15.08 -3.53
N LEU A 209 4.37 13.79 -3.85
CA LEU A 209 5.35 12.78 -3.44
C LEU A 209 6.66 13.11 -4.18
N LYS A 210 7.72 13.46 -3.45
CA LYS A 210 9.07 13.56 -4.00
C LYS A 210 9.70 12.18 -4.09
#